data_AF-A0A377M8C6-F1
#
_entry.id   AF-A0A377M8C6-F1
#
_cell.length_a   1.000
_cell.length_b   1.000
_cell.length_c   1.000
_cell.angle_alpha   90.00
_cell.angle_beta   90.00
_cell.angle_gamma   90.00
#
_symmetry.space_group_name_H-M   'P 1'
#
loop_
_entity.id
_entity.type
_entity.pdbx_description
1 polymer ?
#
loop_
_entity_poly.entity_id
_entity_poly.type
_entity_poly.pdbx_seq_one_letter_code
_entity_poly.pdbx_strand_id
1 'polypeptide(L)'
;MQHPYPYAALLAMCALGFSGAARSVVDGEIKAVNGTYEYLININNHDITSNQVGAVVIDEFDLAGMFQGRAYCAQPMISQPVYYTSQATLTQSGMTAGYLKLNDYMDVKIEIYIGGNLQQYKTVPFDNVSNNVNQNYCNPPAPYWTTSLLPVRRGK
;
A
#
# COMPACT_ATOMS: atom_id res chain seq x y z
N MET A 1 -54.04 17.20 39.10
CA MET A 1 -53.18 16.38 38.22
C MET A 1 -52.21 17.31 37.52
N GLN A 2 -50.94 17.37 37.95
CA GLN A 2 -49.91 18.10 37.22
C GLN A 2 -48.55 17.43 37.49
N HIS A 3 -47.98 16.78 36.48
CA HIS A 3 -46.61 16.27 36.46
C HIS A 3 -45.65 17.39 36.07
N PRO A 4 -44.48 17.56 36.73
CA PRO A 4 -43.49 18.52 36.28
C PRO A 4 -42.10 17.90 36.13
N TYR A 5 -41.70 17.41 34.95
CA TYR A 5 -40.27 17.24 34.63
C TYR A 5 -40.00 17.36 33.11
N PRO A 6 -39.72 18.56 32.57
CA PRO A 6 -39.40 18.77 31.15
C PRO A 6 -37.91 18.50 30.82
N TYR A 7 -37.08 18.09 31.79
CA TYR A 7 -35.62 18.03 31.62
C TYR A 7 -35.09 16.75 30.96
N ALA A 8 -35.89 15.69 30.86
CA ALA A 8 -35.46 14.44 30.22
C ALA A 8 -35.39 14.54 28.68
N ALA A 9 -36.15 15.46 28.06
CA ALA A 9 -36.20 15.61 26.61
C ALA A 9 -35.01 16.36 26.02
N LEU A 10 -34.27 17.13 26.81
CA LEU A 10 -33.18 17.99 26.32
C LEU A 10 -31.85 17.26 26.15
N LEU A 11 -31.61 16.19 26.91
CA LEU A 11 -30.39 15.37 26.77
C LEU A 11 -30.46 14.37 25.61
N ALA A 12 -31.65 14.01 25.15
CA ALA A 12 -31.84 13.04 24.05
C ALA A 12 -31.59 13.63 22.64
N MET A 13 -31.60 14.96 22.49
CA MET A 13 -31.43 15.60 21.16
C MET A 13 -29.97 15.81 20.74
N CYS A 14 -28.98 15.67 21.63
CA CYS A 14 -27.56 15.77 21.24
C CYS A 14 -26.98 14.46 20.65
N ALA A 15 -27.65 13.32 20.84
CA ALA A 15 -27.14 12.02 20.38
C ALA A 15 -27.49 11.66 18.93
N LEU A 16 -28.40 12.39 18.28
CA LEU A 16 -28.92 12.09 16.94
C LEU A 16 -28.37 13.01 15.83
N GLY A 17 -27.46 13.94 16.16
CA GLY A 17 -27.09 15.05 15.27
C GLY A 17 -25.84 14.87 14.41
N PHE A 18 -24.99 13.87 14.64
CA PHE A 18 -23.70 13.77 13.92
C PHE A 18 -23.33 12.33 13.56
N SER A 19 -24.14 11.68 12.74
CA SER A 19 -23.67 10.57 11.89
C SER A 19 -23.06 11.13 10.60
N GLY A 20 -22.21 12.14 10.70
CA GLY A 20 -21.32 12.50 9.61
C GLY A 20 -20.27 11.41 9.51
N ALA A 21 -20.20 10.69 8.39
CA ALA A 21 -19.12 9.74 8.15
C ALA A 21 -17.78 10.49 8.30
N ALA A 22 -17.10 10.30 9.43
CA ALA A 22 -15.75 10.83 9.64
C ALA A 22 -14.84 10.09 8.66
N ARG A 23 -14.64 10.65 7.47
CA ARG A 23 -13.54 10.25 6.60
C ARG A 23 -12.29 10.92 7.13
N SER A 24 -11.64 10.30 8.11
CA SER A 24 -10.27 10.68 8.45
C SER A 24 -9.39 10.20 7.29
N VAL A 25 -8.98 11.12 6.45
CA VAL A 25 -7.88 10.84 5.52
C VAL A 25 -6.60 11.22 6.23
N VAL A 26 -5.63 10.31 6.24
CA VAL A 26 -4.32 10.57 6.84
C VAL A 26 -3.51 11.43 5.86
N ASP A 27 -2.91 12.50 6.34
CA ASP A 27 -2.08 13.38 5.54
C ASP A 27 -0.95 12.59 4.86
N GLY A 28 -0.83 12.75 3.54
CA GLY A 28 0.16 12.05 2.73
C GLY A 28 -0.18 10.61 2.35
N GLU A 29 -1.29 10.04 2.85
CA GLU A 29 -1.74 8.72 2.44
C GLU A 29 -2.17 8.75 0.96
N ILE A 30 -1.59 7.87 0.14
CA ILE A 30 -1.92 7.74 -1.28
C ILE A 30 -2.92 6.61 -1.49
N LYS A 31 -4.09 6.94 -2.06
CA LYS A 31 -5.14 5.97 -2.42
C LYS A 31 -5.30 5.86 -3.92
N ALA A 32 -5.41 4.64 -4.44
CA ALA A 32 -5.74 4.45 -5.85
C ALA A 32 -7.13 5.01 -6.18
N VAL A 33 -7.27 5.68 -7.34
CA VAL A 33 -8.46 6.47 -7.70
C VAL A 33 -9.71 5.61 -7.97
N ASN A 34 -9.58 4.31 -8.20
CA ASN A 34 -10.68 3.38 -8.48
C ASN A 34 -10.67 2.14 -7.57
N GLY A 35 -10.25 2.30 -6.31
CA GLY A 35 -10.03 1.18 -5.40
C GLY A 35 -8.68 0.51 -5.62
N THR A 36 -8.41 -0.55 -4.87
CA THR A 36 -7.13 -1.27 -4.90
C THR A 36 -6.79 -1.73 -6.31
N TYR A 37 -5.58 -1.41 -6.77
CA TYR A 37 -5.07 -1.94 -8.02
C TYR A 37 -4.46 -3.32 -7.77
N GLU A 38 -5.04 -4.36 -8.37
CA GLU A 38 -4.63 -5.75 -8.16
C GLU A 38 -3.75 -6.25 -9.31
N TYR A 39 -2.62 -6.87 -8.95
CA TYR A 39 -1.77 -7.60 -9.90
C TYR A 39 -2.02 -9.09 -9.74
N LEU A 40 -2.53 -9.73 -10.80
CA LEU A 40 -2.62 -11.19 -10.87
C LEU A 40 -1.33 -11.74 -11.48
N ILE A 41 -0.53 -12.43 -10.67
CA ILE A 41 0.70 -13.10 -11.11
C ILE A 41 0.40 -14.59 -11.24
N ASN A 42 0.55 -15.12 -12.44
CA ASN A 42 0.46 -16.55 -12.70
C ASN A 42 1.88 -17.13 -12.74
N ILE A 43 2.19 -17.99 -11.79
CA ILE A 43 3.41 -18.80 -11.81
C ILE A 43 3.09 -20.02 -12.67
N ASN A 44 3.66 -20.07 -13.88
CA ASN A 44 3.46 -21.21 -14.77
C ASN A 44 4.18 -22.45 -14.23
N ASN A 45 3.91 -23.62 -14.79
CA ASN A 45 4.71 -24.81 -14.47
C ASN A 45 6.18 -24.56 -14.86
N HIS A 46 7.08 -24.62 -13.87
CA HIS A 46 8.52 -24.60 -14.10
C HIS A 46 9.05 -26.02 -13.99
N ASP A 47 9.83 -26.43 -15.00
CA ASP A 47 10.63 -27.65 -14.89
C ASP A 47 11.74 -27.40 -13.87
N ILE A 48 11.62 -28.05 -12.71
CA ILE A 48 12.66 -28.05 -11.68
C ILE A 48 13.77 -28.97 -12.17
N THR A 49 14.75 -28.40 -12.87
CA THR A 49 15.89 -29.13 -13.44
C THR A 49 16.82 -29.71 -12.37
N SER A 50 16.74 -29.21 -11.14
CA SER A 50 17.48 -29.71 -9.97
C SER A 50 16.56 -29.76 -8.75
N ASN A 51 15.98 -30.93 -8.47
CA ASN A 51 15.17 -31.16 -7.27
C ASN A 51 16.07 -31.47 -6.06
N GLN A 52 16.78 -30.45 -5.58
CA GLN A 52 17.70 -30.51 -4.46
C GLN A 52 17.34 -29.40 -3.48
N VAL A 53 17.54 -29.64 -2.18
CA VAL A 53 17.30 -28.63 -1.15
C VAL A 53 18.17 -27.40 -1.42
N GLY A 54 17.55 -26.22 -1.39
CA GLY A 54 18.22 -24.95 -1.65
C GLY A 54 18.35 -24.56 -3.11
N ALA A 55 17.83 -25.36 -4.05
CA ALA A 55 17.70 -24.91 -5.44
C ALA A 55 16.78 -23.69 -5.53
N VAL A 56 17.17 -22.71 -6.36
CA VAL A 56 16.43 -21.46 -6.56
C VAL A 56 16.02 -21.35 -8.02
N VAL A 57 14.73 -21.06 -8.25
CA VAL A 57 14.18 -20.67 -9.54
C VAL A 57 13.75 -19.20 -9.43
N ILE A 58 14.09 -18.40 -10.44
CA ILE A 58 13.81 -16.96 -10.46
C ILE A 58 12.85 -16.66 -11.59
N ASP A 59 11.72 -16.04 -11.25
CA ASP A 59 10.73 -15.54 -12.21
C ASP A 59 10.69 -14.01 -12.16
N GLU A 60 10.89 -13.37 -13.31
CA GLU A 60 10.75 -11.93 -13.47
C GLU A 60 9.40 -11.59 -14.11
N PHE A 61 8.67 -10.66 -13.51
CA PHE A 61 7.37 -10.20 -14.02
C PHE A 61 7.44 -8.72 -14.39
N ASP A 62 7.20 -8.40 -15.66
CA ASP A 62 6.88 -7.03 -16.08
C ASP A 62 5.37 -6.81 -15.93
N LEU A 63 5.00 -6.33 -14.76
CA LEU A 63 3.62 -6.03 -14.39
C LEU A 63 3.20 -4.71 -15.04
N ALA A 64 3.02 -4.75 -16.36
CA ALA A 64 2.62 -3.60 -17.15
C ALA A 64 1.40 -2.90 -16.52
N GLY A 65 1.49 -1.59 -16.37
CA GLY A 65 0.43 -0.77 -15.83
C GLY A 65 0.95 0.59 -15.41
N MET A 66 0.03 1.46 -15.02
CA MET A 66 0.23 2.68 -14.24
C MET A 66 -1.11 2.87 -13.56
N PHE A 67 -1.12 3.06 -12.24
CA PHE A 67 -2.36 3.40 -11.55
C PHE A 67 -2.28 4.83 -11.03
N GLN A 68 -3.42 5.51 -11.08
CA GLN A 68 -3.53 6.84 -10.53
C GLN A 68 -3.69 6.74 -9.02
N GLY A 69 -2.75 7.31 -8.28
CA GLY A 69 -2.81 7.55 -6.86
C GLY A 69 -3.29 8.96 -6.56
N ARG A 70 -4.06 9.10 -5.49
CA ARG A 70 -4.53 10.37 -4.95
C ARG A 70 -4.04 10.51 -3.51
N ALA A 71 -3.20 11.50 -3.28
CA ALA A 71 -2.78 11.91 -1.94
C ALA A 71 -3.72 13.00 -1.41
N TYR A 72 -3.98 13.02 -0.11
CA TYR A 72 -4.72 14.09 0.55
C TYR A 72 -3.84 14.76 1.60
N CYS A 73 -4.06 16.05 1.83
CA CYS A 73 -3.31 16.82 2.80
C CYS A 73 -4.18 17.90 3.47
N ALA A 74 -4.07 18.03 4.79
CA ALA A 74 -4.65 19.12 5.56
C ALA A 74 -3.68 20.32 5.68
N GLN A 75 -2.37 20.06 5.55
CA GLN A 75 -1.32 21.07 5.51
C GLN A 75 -0.53 21.01 4.19
N PRO A 76 0.08 22.12 3.75
CA PRO A 76 0.91 22.10 2.54
C PRO A 76 2.06 21.09 2.63
N MET A 77 2.15 20.20 1.65
CA MET A 77 3.28 19.31 1.42
C MET A 77 4.06 19.84 0.21
N ILE A 78 5.35 20.08 0.41
CA ILE A 78 6.22 20.70 -0.59
C ILE A 78 7.39 19.76 -0.88
N SER A 79 7.60 19.41 -2.15
CA SER A 79 8.77 18.66 -2.61
C SER A 79 8.99 17.34 -1.85
N GLN A 80 7.92 16.55 -1.68
CA GLN A 80 7.96 15.29 -0.92
C GLN A 80 8.20 14.09 -1.86
N PRO A 81 8.94 13.04 -1.42
CA PRO A 81 9.01 11.78 -2.15
C PRO A 81 7.81 10.88 -1.86
N VAL A 82 7.71 9.76 -2.58
CA VAL A 82 6.72 8.71 -2.27
C VAL A 82 7.40 7.64 -1.44
N TYR A 83 6.77 7.27 -0.32
CA TYR A 83 7.18 6.16 0.52
C TYR A 83 6.29 4.94 0.26
N TYR A 84 6.91 3.76 0.22
CA TYR A 84 6.26 2.48 -0.04
C TYR A 84 6.45 1.55 1.15
N THR A 85 5.40 0.82 1.47
CA THR A 85 5.39 -0.27 2.45
C THR A 85 4.79 -1.50 1.78
N SER A 86 5.34 -2.66 2.07
CA SER A 86 4.81 -3.95 1.63
C SER A 86 4.59 -4.87 2.83
N GLN A 87 3.53 -5.67 2.74
CA GLN A 87 3.18 -6.67 3.72
C GLN A 87 2.97 -8.01 3.00
N ALA A 88 3.28 -9.10 3.70
CA ALA A 88 2.99 -10.45 3.23
C ALA A 88 1.98 -11.10 4.17
N THR A 89 1.03 -11.82 3.60
CA THR A 89 0.12 -12.70 4.35
C THR A 89 0.75 -14.07 4.63
N LEU A 90 1.74 -14.47 3.82
CA LEU A 90 2.54 -15.66 4.04
C LEU A 90 3.45 -15.47 5.26
N THR A 91 3.66 -16.55 6.02
CA THR A 91 4.54 -16.54 7.18
C THR A 91 6.00 -16.58 6.75
N GLN A 92 6.90 -16.06 7.57
CA GLN A 92 8.33 -16.13 7.29
C GLN A 92 8.80 -17.58 7.31
N SER A 93 9.61 -17.96 6.32
CA SER A 93 10.30 -19.24 6.36
C SER A 93 11.28 -19.20 7.53
N GLY A 94 11.04 -20.04 8.55
CA GLY A 94 11.90 -20.14 9.73
C GLY A 94 13.33 -20.61 9.42
N MET A 95 13.61 -21.00 8.16
CA MET A 95 14.90 -21.54 7.74
C MET A 95 15.77 -20.53 6.98
N THR A 96 15.17 -19.55 6.27
CA THR A 96 15.92 -18.65 5.38
C THR A 96 15.39 -17.22 5.47
N ALA A 97 16.25 -16.28 5.86
CA ALA A 97 15.88 -14.86 5.95
C ALA A 97 15.43 -14.30 4.58
N GLY A 98 14.34 -13.52 4.58
CA GLY A 98 13.76 -12.94 3.38
C GLY A 98 12.90 -13.88 2.53
N TYR A 99 12.79 -15.16 2.91
CA TYR A 99 11.88 -16.11 2.28
C TYR A 99 10.61 -16.27 3.12
N LEU A 100 9.50 -16.52 2.44
CA LEU A 100 8.18 -16.74 2.99
C LEU A 100 7.73 -18.17 2.70
N LYS A 101 7.08 -18.82 3.66
CA LYS A 101 6.61 -20.20 3.51
C LYS A 101 5.44 -20.24 2.54
N LEU A 102 5.62 -20.89 1.39
CA LEU A 102 4.54 -21.11 0.41
C LEU A 102 3.82 -22.43 0.68
N ASN A 103 4.58 -23.51 0.82
CA ASN A 103 4.11 -24.85 1.19
C ASN A 103 5.24 -25.64 1.85
N ASP A 104 5.01 -26.90 2.21
CA ASP A 104 5.99 -27.73 2.94
C ASP A 104 7.33 -27.92 2.19
N TYR A 105 7.33 -27.83 0.87
CA TYR A 105 8.48 -28.12 0.00
C TYR A 105 9.14 -26.87 -0.59
N MET A 106 8.40 -25.76 -0.66
CA MET A 106 8.83 -24.54 -1.33
C MET A 106 8.63 -23.33 -0.44
N ASP A 107 9.65 -22.47 -0.46
CA ASP A 107 9.56 -21.12 0.05
C ASP A 107 9.66 -20.14 -1.13
N VAL A 108 9.07 -18.96 -0.97
CA VAL A 108 9.09 -17.90 -1.98
C VAL A 108 9.77 -16.66 -1.43
N LYS A 109 10.63 -16.04 -2.24
CA LYS A 109 11.14 -14.70 -1.98
C LYS A 109 10.50 -13.74 -2.99
N ILE A 110 9.83 -12.72 -2.48
CA ILE A 110 9.15 -11.72 -3.31
C ILE A 110 9.97 -10.44 -3.27
N GLU A 111 10.30 -9.88 -4.44
CA GLU A 111 11.03 -8.63 -4.55
C GLU A 111 10.26 -7.65 -5.44
N ILE A 112 10.07 -6.42 -4.95
CA ILE A 112 9.35 -5.35 -5.66
C ILE A 112 10.36 -4.27 -6.04
N TYR A 113 10.45 -3.95 -7.33
CA TYR A 113 11.27 -2.83 -7.81
C TYR A 113 10.62 -1.48 -7.52
N ILE A 114 11.30 -0.64 -6.77
CA ILE A 114 10.89 0.74 -6.51
C ILE A 114 11.65 1.67 -7.47
N GLY A 115 10.90 2.34 -8.34
CA GLY A 115 11.44 3.29 -9.32
C GLY A 115 11.87 4.63 -8.72
N GLY A 116 11.92 5.67 -9.56
CA GLY A 116 12.40 6.99 -9.15
C GLY A 116 13.92 7.09 -9.15
N ASN A 117 14.51 7.70 -8.12
CA ASN A 117 15.95 7.77 -7.92
C ASN A 117 16.48 6.58 -7.10
N LEU A 118 15.59 5.80 -6.47
CA LEU A 118 15.99 4.59 -5.75
C LEU A 118 16.42 3.47 -6.71
N GLN A 119 15.57 3.13 -7.68
CA GLN A 119 15.85 2.14 -8.75
C GLN A 119 16.33 0.78 -8.24
N GLN A 120 15.71 0.25 -7.19
CA GLN A 120 16.13 -0.98 -6.53
C GLN A 120 14.98 -1.94 -6.25
N TYR A 121 15.27 -3.23 -6.35
CA TYR A 121 14.41 -4.28 -5.80
C TYR A 121 14.50 -4.29 -4.27
N LYS A 122 13.35 -4.37 -3.62
CA LYS A 122 13.23 -4.55 -2.17
C LYS A 122 12.51 -5.84 -1.86
N THR A 123 13.12 -6.65 -1.01
CA THR A 123 12.53 -7.91 -0.51
C THR A 123 11.34 -7.61 0.39
N VAL A 124 10.22 -8.29 0.15
CA VAL A 124 9.00 -8.18 0.95
C VAL A 124 9.14 -9.05 2.22
N PRO A 125 8.66 -8.58 3.39
CA PRO A 125 8.08 -7.27 3.65
C PRO A 125 9.15 -6.18 3.83
N PHE A 126 8.79 -4.94 3.50
CA PHE A 126 9.61 -3.75 3.78
C PHE A 126 8.70 -2.61 4.23
N ASP A 127 9.26 -1.66 4.98
CA ASP A 127 8.54 -0.50 5.47
C ASP A 127 9.28 0.81 5.15
N ASN A 128 8.51 1.86 4.91
CA ASN A 128 8.99 3.23 4.76
C ASN A 128 10.13 3.41 3.74
N VAL A 129 10.02 2.76 2.57
CA VAL A 129 11.03 2.87 1.50
C VAL A 129 10.70 4.03 0.57
N SER A 130 11.56 5.03 0.50
CA SER A 130 11.42 6.20 -0.40
C SER A 130 11.85 5.87 -1.84
N ASN A 131 11.13 6.40 -2.83
CA ASN A 131 11.63 6.44 -4.22
C ASN A 131 12.71 7.49 -4.48
N ASN A 132 13.06 8.31 -3.47
CA ASN A 132 14.07 9.37 -3.53
C ASN A 132 13.78 10.47 -4.58
N VAL A 133 12.51 10.67 -4.97
CA VAL A 133 12.12 11.72 -5.93
C VAL A 133 11.30 12.81 -5.26
N ASN A 134 11.95 13.92 -4.92
CA ASN A 134 11.32 15.08 -4.28
C ASN A 134 10.61 15.96 -5.30
N GLN A 135 9.43 15.55 -5.74
CA GLN A 135 8.67 16.25 -6.79
C GLN A 135 7.18 16.40 -6.50
N ASN A 136 6.68 15.81 -5.41
CA ASN A 136 5.25 15.78 -5.13
C ASN A 136 4.86 16.96 -4.25
N TYR A 137 3.71 17.55 -4.56
CA TYR A 137 3.16 18.70 -3.86
C TYR A 137 1.69 18.46 -3.56
N CYS A 138 1.22 18.94 -2.41
CA CYS A 138 -0.19 18.97 -2.07
C CYS A 138 -0.46 20.28 -1.32
N ASN A 139 -1.41 21.09 -1.80
CA ASN A 139 -1.69 22.41 -1.23
C ASN A 139 -3.21 22.62 -1.09
N PRO A 140 -3.73 22.76 0.15
CA PRO A 140 -5.11 23.18 0.37
C PRO A 140 -5.40 24.56 -0.28
N PRO A 141 -6.63 24.86 -0.76
CA PRO A 141 -7.90 24.15 -0.54
C PRO A 141 -8.21 23.08 -1.60
N ALA A 142 -7.34 22.85 -2.59
CA ALA A 142 -7.47 21.72 -3.51
C ALA A 142 -7.06 20.45 -2.74
N PRO A 143 -8.00 19.56 -2.35
CA PRO A 143 -7.74 18.61 -1.27
C PRO A 143 -6.93 17.40 -1.74
N TYR A 144 -6.46 17.38 -2.99
CA TYR A 144 -5.69 16.28 -3.52
C TYR A 144 -4.75 16.65 -4.65
N TRP A 145 -3.67 15.89 -4.76
CA TRP A 145 -2.84 15.80 -5.95
C TRP A 145 -2.94 14.40 -6.56
N THR A 146 -3.03 14.35 -7.90
CA THR A 146 -3.07 13.09 -8.65
C THR A 146 -1.68 12.77 -9.16
N THR A 147 -1.20 11.58 -8.83
CA THR A 147 0.05 11.05 -9.36
C THR A 147 -0.18 9.79 -10.13
N SER A 148 0.50 9.67 -11.26
CA SER A 148 0.65 8.38 -11.90
C SER A 148 1.80 7.67 -11.20
N LEU A 149 1.46 6.73 -10.31
CA LEU A 149 2.48 5.83 -9.78
C LEU A 149 2.79 4.82 -10.88
N LEU A 150 4.02 4.89 -11.38
CA LEU A 150 4.59 3.78 -12.13
C LEU A 150 4.56 2.57 -11.19
N PRO A 151 3.91 1.44 -11.54
CA PRO A 151 4.46 0.18 -11.10
C PRO A 151 5.90 0.13 -11.56
N VAL A 152 6.76 -0.29 -10.65
CA VAL A 152 7.70 -1.39 -10.88
C VAL A 152 7.98 -1.64 -12.37
N ARG A 153 8.61 -0.69 -13.05
CA ARG A 153 9.10 -0.87 -14.43
C ARG A 153 10.59 -0.68 -14.43
N ARG A 154 11.27 -1.64 -15.05
CA ARG A 154 12.70 -1.64 -15.32
C ARG A 154 13.08 -0.35 -16.05
N GLY A 155 14.05 0.39 -15.52
CA GLY A 155 14.89 1.24 -16.34
C GLY A 155 15.62 0.36 -17.36
N LYS A 156 15.48 0.68 -18.64
CA LYS A 156 16.38 0.15 -19.67
C LYS A 156 17.80 0.64 -19.42
#